data_AF-A0A0E1W7J3-F1
#
_entry.id   AF-A0A0E1W7J3-F1
#
_cell.length_a   1.000
_cell.length_b   1.000
_cell.length_c   1.000
_cell.angle_alpha   90.00
_cell.angle_beta   90.00
_cell.angle_gamma   90.00
#
_symmetry.space_group_name_H-M   'P 1'
#
loop_
_entity.id
_entity.type
_entity.pdbx_description
1 polymer ?
#
loop_
_entity_poly.entity_id
_entity_poly.type
_entity_poly.pdbx_seq_one_letter_code
_entity_poly.pdbx_strand_id
1 'polypeptide(L)'
;MKENYPDGSRVPGTPTPVDSRALFVICAGSDIGDIQSGEAICTAAVGDVVSVTCTTIQDNSSDAGILYDIWQAVNGQVFTPFKQNFSELTGAVQPDPESESRDGLPPLRKEAHVSNFTADVKSLGNAQLGLAFGIYTLARDGQRQDLLGYYLSPVVLQVRGQRP
;
A
#
# COMPACT_ATOMS: atom_id res chain seq x y z
N MET A 1 6.49 -10.37 8.23
CA MET A 1 6.29 -9.43 9.36
C MET A 1 6.28 -10.14 10.71
N LYS A 2 5.24 -10.92 11.05
CA LYS A 2 5.08 -11.53 12.40
C LYS A 2 6.26 -12.35 12.91
N GLU A 3 6.91 -13.12 12.04
CA GLU A 3 8.02 -14.00 12.45
C GLU A 3 9.33 -13.23 12.64
N ASN A 4 9.65 -12.33 11.71
CA ASN A 4 10.93 -11.61 11.70
C ASN A 4 10.91 -10.30 12.50
N TYR A 5 9.72 -9.73 12.72
CA TYR A 5 9.50 -8.44 13.39
C TYR A 5 8.29 -8.49 14.34
N PRO A 6 8.26 -9.41 15.32
CA PRO A 6 7.11 -9.61 16.20
C PRO A 6 6.80 -8.40 17.09
N ASP A 7 7.83 -7.63 17.48
CA ASP A 7 7.74 -6.53 18.43
C ASP A 7 7.76 -5.16 17.72
N GLY A 8 6.74 -4.90 16.92
CA GLY A 8 6.58 -3.61 16.25
C GLY A 8 6.31 -2.47 17.24
N SER A 9 6.70 -1.25 16.85
CA SER A 9 6.46 -0.05 17.65
C SER A 9 4.97 0.18 17.90
N ARG A 10 4.63 0.70 19.07
CA ARG A 10 3.26 1.11 19.42
C ARG A 10 2.98 2.59 19.19
N VAL A 11 3.99 3.34 18.73
CA VAL A 11 3.92 4.78 18.49
C VAL A 11 4.15 5.05 17.00
N PRO A 12 3.17 5.62 16.28
CA PRO A 12 3.30 5.87 14.84
C PRO A 12 4.48 6.77 14.48
N GLY A 13 4.82 7.74 15.34
CA GLY A 13 5.92 8.68 15.11
C GLY A 13 7.32 8.08 15.23
N THR A 14 7.44 6.83 15.70
CA THR A 14 8.71 6.10 15.82
C THR A 14 8.53 4.66 15.34
N PRO A 15 8.29 4.42 14.04
CA PRO A 15 8.06 3.08 13.52
C PRO A 15 9.31 2.20 13.60
N THR A 16 9.11 0.88 13.71
CA THR A 16 10.20 -0.10 13.69
C THR A 16 10.75 -0.23 12.27
N PRO A 17 12.05 0.02 12.03
CA PRO A 17 12.65 -0.21 10.72
C PRO A 17 12.61 -1.69 10.33
N VAL A 18 12.22 -1.99 9.10
CA VAL A 18 12.23 -3.33 8.52
C VAL A 18 12.93 -3.32 7.18
N ASP A 19 13.39 -4.49 6.73
CA ASP A 19 14.06 -4.58 5.43
C ASP A 19 13.08 -4.38 4.27
N SER A 20 13.63 -4.15 3.07
CA SER A 20 12.87 -3.96 1.84
C SER A 20 12.13 -5.23 1.38
N ARG A 21 12.48 -6.41 1.92
CA ARG A 21 11.83 -7.69 1.63
C ARG A 21 10.53 -7.88 2.41
N ALA A 22 10.23 -6.98 3.33
CA ALA A 22 8.97 -6.95 4.07
C ALA A 22 7.74 -6.70 3.17
N LEU A 23 7.94 -6.14 1.96
CA LEU A 23 6.87 -5.74 1.06
C LEU A 23 7.19 -6.02 -0.41
N PHE A 24 6.13 -6.09 -1.21
CA PHE A 24 6.19 -6.03 -2.67
C PHE A 24 5.54 -4.72 -3.12
N VAL A 25 6.15 -4.05 -4.10
CA VAL A 25 5.53 -2.89 -4.75
C VAL A 25 5.15 -3.27 -6.17
N ILE A 26 3.93 -2.96 -6.53
CA ILE A 26 3.36 -3.28 -7.84
C ILE A 26 2.86 -1.97 -8.42
N CYS A 27 3.31 -1.63 -9.62
CA CYS A 27 2.77 -0.50 -10.36
C CYS A 27 1.87 -1.02 -11.48
N ALA A 28 0.75 -0.33 -11.70
CA ALA A 28 -0.16 -0.69 -12.78
C ALA A 28 0.57 -0.56 -14.13
N GLY A 29 0.46 -1.58 -14.97
CA GLY A 29 1.12 -1.63 -16.27
C GLY A 29 2.61 -1.99 -16.23
N SER A 30 3.16 -2.37 -15.07
CA SER A 30 4.50 -2.98 -15.01
C SER A 30 4.52 -4.36 -15.64
N ASP A 31 5.61 -4.69 -16.33
CA ASP A 31 5.88 -6.05 -16.76
C ASP A 31 6.15 -6.93 -15.53
N ILE A 32 5.80 -8.23 -15.59
CA ILE A 32 5.98 -9.17 -14.46
C ILE A 32 7.46 -9.21 -13.99
N GLY A 33 8.41 -9.00 -14.89
CA GLY A 33 9.84 -8.96 -14.58
C GLY A 33 10.30 -7.75 -13.76
N ASP A 34 9.46 -6.71 -13.68
CA ASP A 34 9.74 -5.46 -12.99
C ASP A 34 9.20 -5.44 -11.54
N ILE A 35 8.56 -6.51 -11.08
CA ILE A 35 8.02 -6.66 -9.73
C ILE A 35 9.08 -7.35 -8.85
N GLN A 36 9.64 -6.61 -7.89
CA GLN A 36 10.62 -7.14 -6.94
C GLN A 36 10.25 -6.73 -5.51
N SER A 37 10.83 -7.42 -4.52
CA SER A 37 10.61 -7.05 -3.13
C SER A 37 11.25 -5.69 -2.83
N GLY A 38 10.45 -4.73 -2.39
CA GLY A 38 10.91 -3.37 -2.08
C GLY A 38 11.41 -2.56 -3.28
N GLU A 39 11.26 -3.06 -4.51
CA GLU A 39 11.63 -2.33 -5.73
C GLU A 39 10.56 -2.51 -6.80
N ALA A 40 10.25 -1.44 -7.51
CA ALA A 40 9.34 -1.49 -8.65
C ALA A 40 9.73 -0.50 -9.73
N ILE A 41 9.38 -0.83 -10.97
CA ILE A 41 9.47 0.09 -12.10
C ILE A 41 8.06 0.55 -12.49
N CYS A 42 7.87 1.86 -12.50
CA CYS A 42 6.65 2.52 -12.94
C CYS A 42 6.94 3.30 -14.23
N THR A 43 6.01 3.23 -15.18
CA THR A 43 6.08 4.05 -16.39
C THR A 43 5.10 5.21 -16.25
N ALA A 44 5.60 6.44 -16.27
CA ALA A 44 4.83 7.67 -16.14
C ALA A 44 5.53 8.85 -16.83
N ALA A 45 4.77 9.87 -17.22
CA ALA A 45 5.28 11.14 -17.72
C ALA A 45 5.47 12.15 -16.57
N VAL A 46 6.32 13.15 -16.78
CA VAL A 46 6.40 14.30 -15.88
C VAL A 46 5.07 15.05 -15.92
N GLY A 47 4.50 15.31 -14.74
CA GLY A 47 3.15 15.88 -14.57
C GLY A 47 2.05 14.85 -14.33
N ASP A 48 2.33 13.54 -14.49
CA ASP A 48 1.39 12.50 -14.09
C ASP A 48 1.24 12.45 -12.56
N VAL A 49 0.12 11.91 -12.11
CA VAL A 49 -0.15 11.65 -10.69
C VAL A 49 0.08 10.18 -10.40
N VAL A 50 0.92 9.87 -9.41
CA VAL A 50 0.98 8.53 -8.82
C VAL A 50 0.00 8.44 -7.65
N SER A 51 -0.70 7.31 -7.56
CA SER A 51 -1.60 6.98 -6.44
C SER A 51 -1.15 5.67 -5.81
N VAL A 52 -0.83 5.70 -4.52
CA VAL A 52 -0.28 4.58 -3.76
C VAL A 52 -1.31 4.09 -2.75
N THR A 53 -1.59 2.79 -2.79
CA THR A 53 -2.43 2.08 -1.80
C THR A 53 -1.63 0.94 -1.17
N CYS A 54 -2.14 0.39 -0.08
CA CYS A 54 -1.51 -0.73 0.62
C CYS A 54 -2.57 -1.75 1.03
N THR A 55 -2.24 -3.03 0.90
CA THR A 55 -3.04 -4.15 1.38
C THR A 55 -2.10 -5.30 1.77
N THR A 56 -2.55 -6.24 2.58
CA THR A 56 -1.82 -7.49 2.84
C THR A 56 -2.07 -8.52 1.73
N ILE A 57 -1.29 -9.61 1.74
CA ILE A 57 -1.47 -10.74 0.81
C ILE A 57 -2.85 -11.43 0.94
N GLN A 58 -3.58 -11.15 2.02
CA GLN A 58 -4.93 -11.66 2.28
C GLN A 58 -5.99 -10.58 2.05
N ASP A 59 -5.65 -9.53 1.29
CA ASP A 59 -6.49 -8.37 1.05
C ASP A 59 -7.08 -7.74 2.32
N ASN A 60 -6.23 -7.57 3.34
CA ASN A 60 -6.60 -7.05 4.65
C ASN A 60 -7.68 -7.84 5.41
N SER A 61 -8.06 -9.04 4.95
CA SER A 61 -9.16 -9.83 5.57
C SER A 61 -8.76 -10.63 6.81
N SER A 62 -7.49 -11.03 6.92
CA SER A 62 -6.93 -11.70 8.12
C SER A 62 -5.99 -10.76 8.86
N ASP A 63 -4.75 -10.60 8.39
CA ASP A 63 -3.93 -9.47 8.82
C ASP A 63 -4.26 -8.27 7.92
N ALA A 64 -4.25 -7.06 8.47
CA ALA A 64 -4.46 -5.82 7.73
C ALA A 64 -3.24 -4.89 7.79
N GLY A 65 -2.99 -4.21 6.68
CA GLY A 65 -1.95 -3.21 6.50
C GLY A 65 -2.57 -1.87 6.20
N ILE A 66 -2.16 -0.84 6.93
CA ILE A 66 -2.58 0.55 6.69
C ILE A 66 -1.34 1.40 6.47
N LEU A 67 -1.20 1.95 5.27
CA LEU A 67 -0.18 2.96 4.96
C LEU A 67 -0.61 4.30 5.57
N TYR A 68 0.28 4.93 6.32
CA TYR A 68 -0.01 6.19 7.01
C TYR A 68 1.03 7.29 6.74
N ASP A 69 2.17 6.97 6.14
CA ASP A 69 3.11 7.99 5.66
C ASP A 69 3.98 7.48 4.50
N ILE A 70 4.38 8.41 3.65
CA ILE A 70 5.37 8.19 2.58
C ILE A 70 6.35 9.38 2.60
N TRP A 71 7.60 9.10 2.91
CA TRP A 71 8.69 10.06 2.85
C TRP A 71 9.61 9.72 1.68
N GLN A 72 10.21 10.74 1.08
CA GLN A 72 11.21 10.59 0.02
C GLN A 72 12.53 11.22 0.46
N ALA A 73 13.65 10.63 0.04
CA ALA A 73 14.96 11.23 0.25
C ALA A 73 15.02 12.63 -0.41
N VAL A 74 15.62 13.61 0.28
CA VAL A 74 15.71 15.00 -0.20
C VAL A 74 16.54 15.09 -1.49
N ASN A 75 17.55 14.23 -1.62
CA ASN A 75 18.36 14.13 -2.83
C ASN A 75 17.65 13.23 -3.84
N GLY A 76 17.32 13.77 -5.02
CA GLY A 76 16.62 13.01 -6.06
C GLY A 76 15.09 12.96 -5.89
N GLN A 77 14.47 14.07 -5.46
CA GLN A 77 13.01 14.20 -5.44
C GLN A 77 12.40 14.03 -6.85
N VAL A 78 11.96 12.82 -7.13
CA VAL A 78 11.18 12.43 -8.32
C VAL A 78 9.73 12.89 -8.19
N PHE A 79 9.21 12.99 -6.96
CA PHE A 79 7.82 13.32 -6.69
C PHE A 79 7.67 14.64 -5.92
N THR A 80 6.49 15.26 -5.97
CA THR A 80 6.08 16.23 -4.94
C THR A 80 5.91 15.53 -3.58
N PRO A 81 5.79 16.25 -2.47
CA PRO A 81 5.38 15.64 -1.21
C PRO A 81 4.07 14.85 -1.38
N PHE A 82 4.04 13.63 -0.85
CA PHE A 82 2.84 12.79 -0.89
C PHE A 82 1.78 13.35 0.05
N LYS A 83 0.52 13.27 -0.37
CA LYS A 83 -0.65 13.68 0.41
C LYS A 83 -1.58 12.49 0.60
N GLN A 84 -1.98 12.23 1.83
CA GLN A 84 -3.00 11.24 2.12
C GLN A 84 -4.37 11.79 1.75
N ASN A 85 -5.13 11.00 1.01
CA ASN A 85 -6.52 11.28 0.67
C ASN A 85 -7.41 10.20 1.26
N PHE A 86 -8.60 10.63 1.69
CA PHE A 86 -9.68 9.74 2.12
C PHE A 86 -10.88 9.99 1.23
N SER A 87 -11.58 8.92 0.87
CA SER A 87 -12.80 9.01 0.08
C SER A 87 -13.81 8.00 0.59
N GLU A 88 -15.08 8.33 0.41
CA GLU A 88 -16.19 7.46 0.75
C GLU A 88 -16.84 6.96 -0.55
N LEU A 89 -16.96 5.64 -0.66
CA LEU A 89 -17.70 4.99 -1.72
C LEU A 89 -19.09 4.66 -1.18
N THR A 90 -20.13 5.28 -1.70
CA THR A 90 -21.52 5.05 -1.26
C THR A 90 -22.11 3.71 -1.71
N GLY A 91 -21.36 2.94 -2.50
CA GLY A 91 -21.82 1.68 -3.09
C GLY A 91 -20.67 0.79 -3.55
N ALA A 92 -19.67 0.61 -2.68
CA ALA A 92 -18.59 -0.35 -2.88
C ALA A 92 -19.17 -1.77 -3.01
N VAL A 93 -18.67 -2.50 -4.01
CA VAL A 93 -19.13 -3.86 -4.30
C VAL A 93 -18.54 -4.84 -3.28
N GLN A 94 -19.38 -5.71 -2.74
CA GLN A 94 -18.97 -6.79 -1.84
C GLN A 94 -19.63 -8.10 -2.27
N PRO A 95 -18.97 -9.26 -2.12
CA PRO A 95 -19.60 -10.56 -2.36
C PRO A 95 -20.85 -10.72 -1.49
N ASP A 96 -21.92 -11.28 -2.04
CA ASP A 96 -23.11 -11.62 -1.27
C ASP A 96 -22.99 -13.02 -0.62
N PRO A 97 -22.80 -13.13 0.71
CA PRO A 97 -22.69 -14.42 1.39
C PRO A 97 -24.00 -15.24 1.37
N GLU A 98 -25.13 -14.56 1.14
CA GLU A 98 -26.48 -15.14 1.09
C GLU A 98 -26.97 -15.34 -0.36
N SER A 99 -26.09 -15.18 -1.36
CA SER A 99 -26.40 -15.50 -2.76
C SER A 99 -26.92 -16.94 -2.91
N GLU A 100 -27.96 -17.12 -3.75
CA GLU A 100 -28.62 -18.42 -3.93
C GLU A 100 -27.63 -19.52 -4.38
N SER A 101 -26.70 -19.16 -5.26
CA SER A 101 -25.64 -20.05 -5.78
C SER A 101 -24.42 -20.15 -4.87
N ARG A 102 -24.34 -19.35 -3.79
CA ARG A 102 -23.20 -19.28 -2.86
C ARG A 102 -21.87 -18.92 -3.54
N ASP A 103 -21.93 -18.23 -4.68
CA ASP A 103 -20.77 -17.77 -5.45
C ASP A 103 -20.41 -16.29 -5.19
N GLY A 104 -21.21 -15.60 -4.36
CA GLY A 104 -21.04 -14.19 -4.03
C GLY A 104 -21.72 -13.23 -5.01
N LEU A 105 -22.48 -13.73 -6.00
CA LEU A 105 -23.16 -12.94 -7.02
C LEU A 105 -24.70 -13.10 -6.93
N PRO A 106 -25.48 -12.06 -7.28
CA PRO A 106 -25.04 -10.69 -7.57
C PRO A 106 -24.43 -10.02 -6.32
N PRO A 107 -23.55 -9.01 -6.48
CA PRO A 107 -22.87 -8.41 -5.35
C PRO A 107 -23.80 -7.53 -4.52
N LEU A 108 -23.47 -7.39 -3.24
CA LEU A 108 -24.00 -6.32 -2.39
C LEU A 108 -23.32 -4.98 -2.72
N ARG A 109 -23.99 -3.88 -2.39
CA ARG A 109 -23.42 -2.53 -2.42
C ARG A 109 -23.48 -1.93 -1.03
N LYS A 110 -22.33 -1.57 -0.48
CA LYS A 110 -22.23 -0.99 0.87
C LYS A 110 -21.32 0.23 0.87
N GLU A 111 -21.52 1.10 1.86
CA GLU A 111 -20.61 2.20 2.13
C GLU A 111 -19.23 1.68 2.54
N ALA A 112 -18.18 2.31 2.04
CA ALA A 112 -16.80 1.99 2.40
C ALA A 112 -15.91 3.22 2.36
N HIS A 113 -14.99 3.33 3.33
CA HIS A 113 -13.92 4.32 3.30
C HIS A 113 -12.67 3.73 2.64
N VAL A 114 -12.09 4.47 1.71
CA VAL A 114 -10.83 4.11 1.05
C VAL A 114 -9.82 5.23 1.24
N SER A 115 -8.55 4.88 1.23
CA SER A 115 -7.45 5.84 1.31
C SER A 115 -6.36 5.53 0.30
N ASN A 116 -5.68 6.58 -0.12
CA ASN A 116 -4.48 6.51 -0.95
C ASN A 116 -3.55 7.66 -0.61
N PHE A 117 -2.31 7.58 -1.08
CA PHE A 117 -1.39 8.70 -1.12
C PHE A 117 -1.16 9.12 -2.57
N THR A 118 -1.24 10.42 -2.84
CA THR A 118 -0.96 10.97 -4.18
C THR A 118 0.23 11.91 -4.20
N ALA A 119 0.99 11.88 -5.28
CA ALA A 119 2.03 12.87 -5.59
C ALA A 119 2.16 13.06 -7.11
N ASP A 120 2.61 14.25 -7.53
CA ASP A 120 2.91 14.52 -8.94
C ASP A 120 4.34 14.07 -9.27
N VAL A 121 4.53 13.51 -10.46
CA VAL A 121 5.85 13.19 -11.01
C VAL A 121 6.53 14.49 -11.46
N LYS A 122 7.60 14.89 -10.76
CA LYS A 122 8.40 16.09 -11.07
C LYS A 122 9.53 15.81 -12.06
N SER A 123 10.06 14.60 -12.06
CA SER A 123 11.17 14.18 -12.91
C SER A 123 11.15 12.67 -13.10
N LEU A 124 11.89 12.17 -14.10
CA LEU A 124 12.12 10.74 -14.29
C LEU A 124 13.37 10.30 -13.50
N GLY A 125 13.45 9.02 -13.14
CA GLY A 125 14.61 8.46 -12.43
C GLY A 125 14.23 7.59 -11.24
N ASN A 126 15.20 7.37 -10.35
CA ASN A 126 15.02 6.53 -9.17
C ASN A 126 14.60 7.37 -7.97
N ALA A 127 13.46 7.04 -7.36
CA ALA A 127 13.00 7.60 -6.10
C ALA A 127 13.32 6.63 -4.97
N GLN A 128 14.06 7.10 -3.97
CA GLN A 128 14.20 6.39 -2.70
C GLN A 128 13.10 6.86 -1.76
N LEU A 129 12.18 5.97 -1.46
CA LEU A 129 11.05 6.20 -0.58
C LEU A 129 11.22 5.40 0.70
N GLY A 130 10.55 5.81 1.76
CA GLY A 130 10.14 4.86 2.78
C GLY A 130 8.64 4.89 2.98
N LEU A 131 8.10 3.72 3.24
CA LEU A 131 6.68 3.51 3.47
C LEU A 131 6.48 3.19 4.94
N ALA A 132 5.72 4.04 5.63
CA ALA A 132 5.36 3.84 7.03
C ALA A 132 3.96 3.24 7.11
N PHE A 133 3.84 2.05 7.71
CA PHE A 133 2.60 1.30 7.75
C PHE A 133 2.35 0.64 9.10
N GLY A 134 1.08 0.56 9.49
CA GLY A 134 0.61 -0.22 10.64
C GLY A 134 0.20 -1.62 10.19
N ILE A 135 0.60 -2.64 10.95
CA ILE A 135 0.12 -4.01 10.77
C ILE A 135 -0.81 -4.37 11.92
N TYR A 136 -1.96 -4.93 11.58
CA TYR A 136 -2.96 -5.43 12.51
C TYR A 136 -3.17 -6.91 12.23
N THR A 137 -3.21 -7.73 13.27
CA THR A 137 -3.29 -9.19 13.15
C THR A 137 -4.62 -9.69 13.65
N LEU A 138 -5.18 -10.69 12.97
CA LEU A 138 -6.42 -11.32 13.40
C LEU A 138 -6.26 -11.90 14.82
N ALA A 139 -7.12 -11.46 15.72
CA ALA A 139 -7.18 -11.94 17.09
C ALA A 139 -7.59 -13.42 17.12
N ARG A 140 -7.38 -14.07 18.27
CA ARG A 140 -7.65 -15.50 18.44
C ARG A 140 -9.12 -15.88 18.25
N ASP A 141 -10.03 -14.93 18.41
CA ASP A 141 -11.45 -15.14 18.17
C ASP A 141 -11.81 -15.17 16.67
N GLY A 142 -10.88 -14.76 15.80
CA GLY A 142 -11.10 -14.67 14.36
C GLY A 142 -12.00 -13.52 13.92
N GLN A 143 -12.31 -12.56 14.82
CA GLN A 143 -13.33 -11.52 14.58
C GLN A 143 -12.75 -10.10 14.55
N ARG A 144 -11.68 -9.84 15.29
CA ARG A 144 -11.08 -8.49 15.40
C ARG A 144 -9.63 -8.51 14.96
N GLN A 145 -9.16 -7.40 14.38
CA GLN A 145 -7.75 -7.19 14.09
C GLN A 145 -7.13 -6.26 15.13
N ASP A 146 -6.11 -6.74 15.83
CA ASP A 146 -5.39 -5.98 16.86
C ASP A 146 -4.04 -5.49 16.33
N LEU A 147 -3.63 -4.28 16.71
CA LEU A 147 -2.34 -3.73 16.29
C LEU A 147 -1.21 -4.71 16.67
N LEU A 148 -0.37 -5.05 15.71
CA LEU A 148 0.93 -5.70 15.93
C LEU A 148 1.99 -4.63 16.18
N GLY A 149 2.04 -3.63 15.30
CA GLY A 149 2.88 -2.44 15.45
C GLY A 149 2.98 -1.59 14.19
N TYR A 150 3.74 -0.50 14.30
CA TYR A 150 4.06 0.42 13.22
C TYR A 150 5.47 0.16 12.72
N TYR A 151 5.62 0.16 11.40
CA TYR A 151 6.85 -0.22 10.71
C TYR A 151 7.21 0.77 9.62
N LEU A 152 8.48 0.76 9.23
CA LEU A 152 9.03 1.59 8.16
C LEU A 152 9.93 0.74 7.28
N SER A 153 9.61 0.66 6.00
CA SER A 153 10.40 -0.10 5.03
C SER A 153 10.91 0.82 3.91
N PRO A 154 12.19 0.73 3.52
CA PRO A 154 12.72 1.46 2.37
C PRO A 154 12.27 0.79 1.06
N VAL A 155 12.00 1.62 0.06
CA VAL A 155 11.56 1.18 -1.27
C VAL A 155 12.24 2.01 -2.35
N VAL A 156 12.60 1.38 -3.46
CA VAL A 156 13.06 2.08 -4.67
C VAL A 156 11.97 2.01 -5.74
N LEU A 157 11.54 3.18 -6.21
CA LEU A 157 10.62 3.29 -7.34
C LEU A 157 11.34 3.94 -8.52
N GLN A 158 11.51 3.19 -9.61
CA GLN A 158 12.08 3.74 -10.84
C GLN A 158 10.96 4.26 -11.74
N VAL A 159 10.96 5.57 -12.03
CA VAL A 159 10.03 6.20 -12.97
C VAL A 159 10.69 6.33 -14.34
N ARG A 160 10.10 5.66 -15.33
CA ARG A 160 10.53 5.71 -16.74
C ARG A 160 9.49 6.45 -17.57
N GLY A 161 9.94 7.18 -18.59
CA GLY A 161 9.03 7.80 -19.55
C GLY A 161 8.26 6.74 -20.35
N GLN A 162 7.02 7.06 -20.72
CA GLN A 162 6.26 6.21 -21.65
C GLN A 162 7.02 6.07 -22.96
N ARG A 163 7.14 4.84 -23.47
CA ARG A 163 7.65 4.63 -24.83
C ARG A 163 6.63 5.22 -25.81
N PRO A 164 7.08 5.89 -26.88
CA PRO A 164 6.20 6.39 -27.94
C PRO A 164 5.45 5.26 -28.64
#